data_AF-A0A1Y1VQV8-F1
#
_entry.id   AF-A0A1Y1VQV8-F1
#
_cell.length_a   1.000
_cell.length_b   1.000
_cell.length_c   1.000
_cell.angle_alpha   90.00
_cell.angle_beta   90.00
_cell.angle_gamma   90.00
#
_symmetry.space_group_name_H-M   'P 1'
#
loop_
_entity.id
_entity.type
_entity.pdbx_description
1 polymer ?
#
loop_
_entity_poly.entity_id
_entity_poly.type
_entity_poly.pdbx_seq_one_letter_code
_entity_poly.pdbx_strand_id
1 'polypeptide(L)'
;MGWDLSELKEFHFHVYFFQNNKASRDKAHQLRKDIEQLTAEGHFVAVPLKNAFNEEPRGPHPCGSFEVWCPREYLSQVLSFFILNRRGLSILIHPLSRHEVLDHTERSMWLGTPYPLDITALQEELDEVPFQYPELGLGYSAK
;
A
#
# COMPACT_ATOMS: atom_id res chain seq x y z
N MET A 1 -16.20 5.91 -24.13
CA MET A 1 -15.42 5.59 -22.92
C MET A 1 -16.35 5.68 -21.74
N GLY A 2 -16.67 4.54 -21.13
CA GLY A 2 -17.39 4.50 -19.86
C GLY A 2 -16.37 4.37 -18.74
N TRP A 3 -16.40 5.29 -17.77
CA TRP A 3 -15.62 5.16 -16.56
C TRP A 3 -16.35 4.19 -15.64
N ASP A 4 -15.77 3.03 -15.35
CA ASP A 4 -16.28 2.16 -14.28
C ASP A 4 -15.62 2.55 -12.96
N LEU A 5 -16.27 3.47 -12.25
CA LEU A 5 -15.79 3.89 -10.94
C LEU A 5 -15.90 2.81 -9.88
N SER A 6 -16.50 1.64 -10.17
CA SER A 6 -16.57 0.51 -9.25
C SER A 6 -15.42 -0.48 -9.40
N GLU A 7 -14.57 -0.31 -10.41
CA GLU A 7 -13.38 -1.14 -10.64
C GLU A 7 -12.49 -1.10 -9.40
N LEU A 8 -12.09 0.08 -8.93
CA LEU A 8 -11.11 0.20 -7.84
C LEU A 8 -11.79 0.15 -6.46
N LYS A 9 -11.55 -0.93 -5.73
CA LYS A 9 -12.15 -1.18 -4.39
C LYS A 9 -11.14 -1.30 -3.26
N GLU A 10 -9.87 -1.52 -3.57
CA GLU A 10 -8.81 -1.74 -2.60
C GLU A 10 -7.54 -1.04 -3.07
N PHE A 11 -6.69 -0.69 -2.11
CA PHE A 11 -5.46 0.06 -2.33
C PHE A 11 -4.33 -0.50 -1.48
N HIS A 12 -3.12 -0.43 -2.03
CA HIS A 12 -1.89 -0.66 -1.31
C HIS A 12 -1.16 0.65 -1.04
N PHE A 13 -0.53 0.70 0.12
CA PHE A 13 0.41 1.72 0.54
C PHE A 13 1.76 1.03 0.78
N HIS A 14 2.74 1.27 -0.08
CA HIS A 14 4.11 0.82 0.13
C HIS A 14 4.93 1.94 0.75
N VAL A 15 5.29 1.78 2.01
CA VAL A 15 6.13 2.72 2.75
C VAL A 15 7.59 2.35 2.54
N TYR A 16 8.36 3.26 1.95
CA TYR A 16 9.78 3.08 1.64
C TYR A 16 10.69 3.66 2.71
N PHE A 17 11.76 2.93 3.01
CA PHE A 17 12.80 3.35 3.94
C PHE A 17 14.18 2.92 3.46
N PHE A 18 15.21 3.66 3.86
CA PHE A 18 16.58 3.27 3.61
C PHE A 18 16.99 2.12 4.54
N GLN A 19 17.10 0.91 4.01
CA GLN A 19 17.39 -0.31 4.77
C GLN A 19 18.74 -0.29 5.50
N ASN A 20 19.72 0.46 4.98
CA ASN A 20 21.04 0.59 5.63
C ASN A 20 21.12 1.79 6.59
N ASN A 21 20.00 2.48 6.86
CA ASN A 21 19.92 3.60 7.78
C ASN A 21 19.03 3.23 8.98
N LYS A 22 19.64 3.09 10.17
CA LYS A 22 18.91 2.71 11.38
C LYS A 22 17.75 3.66 11.70
N ALA A 23 17.97 4.97 11.63
CA ALA A 23 16.91 5.95 11.93
C ALA A 23 15.75 5.87 10.93
N SER A 24 16.03 5.58 9.65
CA SER A 24 14.99 5.36 8.64
C SER A 24 14.18 4.09 8.93
N ARG A 25 14.85 3.00 9.31
CA ARG A 25 14.20 1.74 9.71
C ARG A 25 13.34 1.90 10.96
N ASP A 26 13.87 2.55 11.98
CA ASP A 26 13.14 2.81 13.24
C ASP A 26 11.84 3.59 12.97
N LYS A 27 11.90 4.60 12.09
CA LYS A 27 10.70 5.35 11.66
C LYS A 27 9.67 4.46 10.95
N ALA A 28 10.13 3.56 10.08
CA ALA A 28 9.24 2.64 9.36
C ALA A 28 8.56 1.66 10.32
N HIS A 29 9.32 1.06 11.25
CA HIS A 29 8.76 0.19 12.28
C HIS A 29 7.76 0.93 13.19
N GLN A 30 8.07 2.16 13.60
CA GLN A 30 7.16 2.93 14.43
C GLN A 30 5.87 3.26 13.67
N LEU A 31 5.97 3.71 12.42
CA LEU A 31 4.80 4.00 11.60
C LEU A 31 3.91 2.77 11.41
N ARG A 32 4.51 1.59 11.17
CA ARG A 32 3.77 0.33 11.08
C ARG A 32 3.02 0.01 12.38
N LYS A 33 3.66 0.16 13.54
CA LYS A 33 3.02 -0.06 14.85
C LYS A 33 1.84 0.88 15.09
N ASP A 34 1.98 2.14 14.72
CA ASP A 34 0.88 3.11 14.88
C ASP A 34 -0.33 2.73 14.01
N ILE A 35 -0.11 2.21 12.80
CA ILE A 35 -1.19 1.73 11.93
C ILE A 35 -1.89 0.54 12.58
N GLU A 36 -1.13 -0.45 13.07
CA GLU A 36 -1.67 -1.61 13.78
C GLU A 36 -2.51 -1.19 14.99
N GLN A 37 -2.00 -0.23 15.79
CA GLN A 37 -2.70 0.31 16.95
C GLN A 37 -4.00 1.03 16.56
N LEU A 38 -3.95 1.97 15.62
CA LEU A 38 -5.13 2.76 15.21
C LEU A 38 -6.20 1.90 14.54
N THR A 39 -5.80 0.88 13.79
CA THR A 39 -6.73 -0.11 13.22
C THR A 39 -7.38 -0.92 14.34
N ALA A 40 -6.62 -1.38 15.35
CA ALA A 40 -7.16 -2.12 16.49
C ALA A 40 -8.11 -1.25 17.35
N GLU A 41 -7.87 0.04 17.44
CA GLU A 41 -8.72 1.03 18.12
C GLU A 41 -9.96 1.43 17.30
N GLY A 42 -10.07 0.96 16.05
CA GLY A 42 -11.25 1.19 15.20
C GLY A 42 -11.28 2.56 14.52
N HIS A 43 -10.15 3.27 14.42
CA HIS A 43 -10.09 4.57 13.75
C HIS A 43 -10.27 4.46 12.22
N PHE A 44 -9.78 3.38 11.62
CA PHE A 44 -9.96 3.02 10.22
C PHE A 44 -9.64 1.54 10.00
N VAL A 45 -9.91 1.01 8.81
CA VAL A 45 -9.43 -0.32 8.41
C VAL A 45 -8.21 -0.16 7.52
N ALA A 46 -7.04 -0.53 8.04
CA ALA A 46 -5.82 -0.68 7.28
C ALA A 46 -4.99 -1.83 7.86
N VAL A 47 -4.53 -2.75 7.01
CA VAL A 47 -3.88 -3.97 7.48
C VAL A 47 -2.46 -4.06 6.93
N PRO A 48 -1.43 -3.92 7.77
CA PRO A 48 -0.07 -4.25 7.38
C PRO A 48 0.05 -5.74 7.10
N LEU A 49 0.61 -6.11 5.94
CA LEU A 49 0.75 -7.53 5.60
C LEU A 49 1.74 -8.21 6.55
N LYS A 50 1.34 -9.37 7.10
CA LYS A 50 2.07 -10.09 8.16
C LYS A 50 3.54 -10.37 7.81
N ASN A 51 3.84 -10.65 6.55
CA ASN A 51 5.19 -10.97 6.06
C ASN A 51 5.76 -9.93 5.08
N ALA A 52 5.25 -8.70 5.12
CA ALA A 52 5.64 -7.65 4.17
C ALA A 52 6.48 -6.54 4.82
N PHE A 53 7.32 -6.82 5.82
CA PHE A 53 8.40 -5.89 6.19
C PHE A 53 9.67 -6.36 5.48
N ASN A 54 9.90 -5.85 4.28
CA ASN A 54 11.02 -6.24 3.44
C ASN A 54 12.25 -5.40 3.83
N GLU A 55 13.27 -6.03 4.40
CA GLU A 55 14.54 -5.36 4.73
C GLU A 55 15.46 -5.16 3.51
N GLU A 56 15.07 -5.71 2.36
CA GLU A 56 15.77 -5.62 1.09
C GLU A 56 14.78 -5.40 -0.07
N PRO A 57 15.24 -4.99 -1.27
CA PRO A 57 14.38 -4.83 -2.44
C PRO A 57 13.61 -6.13 -2.75
N ARG A 58 12.33 -6.00 -3.11
CA ARG A 58 11.46 -7.15 -3.38
C ARG A 58 10.41 -6.79 -4.41
N GLY A 59 10.19 -7.66 -5.40
CA GLY A 59 9.25 -7.38 -6.50
C GLY A 59 9.61 -6.07 -7.20
N PRO A 60 8.65 -5.15 -7.43
CA PRO A 60 8.93 -3.87 -8.09
C PRO A 60 9.59 -2.83 -7.17
N HIS A 61 9.76 -3.13 -5.88
CA HIS A 61 10.16 -2.16 -4.87
C HIS A 61 11.69 -2.11 -4.72
N PRO A 62 12.34 -0.96 -5.00
CA PRO A 62 13.81 -0.88 -5.15
C PRO A 62 14.60 -0.78 -3.83
N CYS A 63 13.93 -0.70 -2.68
CA CYS A 63 14.58 -0.57 -1.39
C CYS A 63 13.73 -1.20 -0.28
N GLY A 64 14.17 -1.06 0.97
CA GLY A 64 13.40 -1.51 2.12
C GLY A 64 12.00 -0.93 2.10
N SER A 65 11.00 -1.80 2.27
CA SER A 65 9.59 -1.40 2.16
C SER A 65 8.70 -2.19 3.10
N PHE A 66 7.54 -1.62 3.45
CA PHE A 66 6.43 -2.43 3.92
C PHE A 66 5.10 -2.04 3.31
N GLU A 67 4.23 -3.03 3.17
CA GLU A 67 2.92 -2.90 2.52
C GLU A 67 1.79 -2.81 3.55
N VAL A 68 0.82 -1.95 3.26
CA VAL A 68 -0.43 -1.81 4.00
C VAL A 68 -1.60 -1.84 3.02
N TRP A 69 -2.52 -2.76 3.24
CA TRP A 69 -3.77 -2.85 2.50
C TRP A 69 -4.85 -1.96 3.13
N CYS A 70 -5.70 -1.37 2.29
CA CYS A 70 -6.84 -0.55 2.71
C CYS A 70 -8.00 -0.69 1.71
N PRO A 71 -9.24 -0.94 2.17
CA PRO A 71 -10.41 -0.90 1.31
C PRO A 71 -10.84 0.56 1.06
N ARG A 72 -11.44 0.81 -0.11
CA ARG A 72 -11.74 2.16 -0.60
C ARG A 72 -12.55 3.01 0.38
N GLU A 73 -13.44 2.40 1.15
CA GLU A 73 -14.31 3.04 2.15
C GLU A 73 -13.50 3.78 3.23
N TYR A 74 -12.26 3.35 3.48
CA TYR A 74 -11.37 3.94 4.48
C TYR A 74 -10.19 4.72 3.87
N LEU A 75 -10.13 4.81 2.53
CA LEU A 75 -8.99 5.40 1.82
C LEU A 75 -8.70 6.83 2.30
N SER A 76 -9.73 7.65 2.50
CA SER A 76 -9.55 9.05 2.90
C SER A 76 -8.99 9.19 4.33
N GLN A 77 -9.42 8.34 5.27
CA GLN A 77 -8.91 8.31 6.64
C GLN A 77 -7.46 7.84 6.67
N VAL A 78 -7.13 6.76 5.95
CA VAL A 78 -5.76 6.20 5.89
C VAL A 78 -4.81 7.17 5.20
N LEU A 79 -5.23 7.79 4.09
CA LEU A 79 -4.46 8.82 3.42
C LEU A 79 -4.18 10.02 4.35
N SER A 80 -5.19 10.50 5.07
CA SER A 80 -5.05 11.59 6.03
C SER A 80 -4.05 11.26 7.14
N PHE A 81 -4.11 10.03 7.68
CA PHE A 81 -3.14 9.55 8.65
C PHE A 81 -1.71 9.60 8.10
N PHE A 82 -1.48 9.08 6.89
CA PHE A 82 -0.14 9.09 6.30
C PHE A 82 0.38 10.50 6.00
N ILE A 83 -0.47 11.41 5.53
CA ILE A 83 -0.11 12.82 5.30
C ILE A 83 0.45 13.45 6.60
N LEU A 84 -0.20 13.18 7.74
CA LEU A 84 0.20 13.71 9.04
C LEU A 84 1.42 12.99 9.65
N ASN A 85 1.54 11.68 9.44
CA ASN A 85 2.41 10.82 10.26
C ASN A 85 3.54 10.10 9.52
N ARG A 86 3.75 10.34 8.21
CA ARG A 86 4.76 9.60 7.42
C ARG A 86 6.22 9.81 7.83
N ARG A 87 6.55 10.72 8.76
CA ARG A 87 7.92 10.89 9.32
C ARG A 87 9.03 11.15 8.28
N GLY A 88 8.66 11.73 7.15
CA GLY A 88 9.55 11.97 6.01
C GLY A 88 9.81 10.75 5.11
N LEU A 89 9.17 9.60 5.38
CA LEU A 89 9.20 8.42 4.51
C LEU A 89 8.40 8.68 3.23
N SER A 90 8.81 8.05 2.14
CA SER A 90 8.09 8.05 0.87
C SER A 90 7.07 6.92 0.84
N ILE A 91 5.90 7.17 0.24
CA ILE A 91 4.82 6.19 0.18
C ILE A 91 4.27 6.13 -1.24
N LEU A 92 4.38 4.98 -1.89
CA LEU A 92 3.63 4.67 -3.11
C LEU A 92 2.23 4.25 -2.69
N ILE A 93 1.23 4.78 -3.36
CA ILE A 93 -0.17 4.40 -3.18
C ILE A 93 -0.70 4.02 -4.54
N HIS A 94 -1.25 2.82 -4.67
CA HIS A 94 -1.88 2.37 -5.91
C HIS A 94 -3.14 1.56 -5.62
N PRO A 95 -4.10 1.53 -6.56
CA PRO A 95 -5.22 0.62 -6.47
C PRO A 95 -4.78 -0.83 -6.67
N LEU A 96 -5.63 -1.76 -6.26
CA LEU A 96 -5.54 -3.16 -6.64
C LEU A 96 -6.59 -3.44 -7.70
N SER A 97 -6.16 -3.76 -8.90
CA SER A 97 -6.97 -4.32 -9.97
C SER A 97 -6.23 -5.51 -10.56
N ARG A 98 -6.72 -6.04 -11.68
CA ARG A 98 -5.98 -7.05 -12.45
C ARG A 98 -4.81 -6.47 -13.24
N HIS A 99 -4.67 -5.15 -13.34
CA HIS A 99 -3.68 -4.50 -14.21
C HIS A 99 -2.45 -4.01 -13.42
N GLU A 100 -1.58 -4.92 -12.96
CA GLU A 100 -0.52 -4.57 -11.98
C GLU A 100 0.41 -3.46 -12.47
N VAL A 101 0.91 -3.55 -13.71
CA VAL A 101 1.79 -2.52 -14.28
C VAL A 101 1.10 -1.16 -14.29
N LEU A 102 -0.17 -1.11 -14.73
CA LEU A 102 -0.93 0.13 -14.81
C LEU A 102 -1.22 0.72 -13.43
N ASP A 103 -1.53 -0.15 -12.46
CA ASP A 103 -1.78 0.22 -11.07
C ASP A 103 -0.53 0.84 -10.43
N HIS A 104 0.64 0.23 -10.63
CA HIS A 104 1.91 0.71 -10.06
C HIS A 104 2.52 1.92 -10.79
N THR A 105 2.00 2.28 -11.97
CA THR A 105 2.52 3.38 -12.78
C THR A 105 1.49 4.50 -12.92
N GLU A 106 0.64 4.46 -13.93
CA GLU A 106 -0.26 5.57 -14.31
C GLU A 106 -1.40 5.81 -13.32
N ARG A 107 -1.86 4.75 -12.63
CA ARG A 107 -2.93 4.83 -11.62
C ARG A 107 -2.38 5.02 -10.20
N SER A 108 -1.07 5.17 -10.05
CA SER A 108 -0.41 5.35 -8.76
C SER A 108 -0.31 6.83 -8.35
N MET A 109 -0.06 7.05 -7.06
CA MET A 109 0.30 8.35 -6.52
C MET A 109 1.38 8.20 -5.44
N TRP A 110 2.05 9.30 -5.13
CA TRP A 110 3.14 9.32 -4.16
C TRP A 110 2.94 10.38 -3.07
N LEU A 111 3.24 10.01 -1.83
CA LEU A 111 3.52 10.96 -0.76
C LEU A 111 5.03 11.04 -0.54
N GLY A 112 5.60 12.25 -0.62
CA GLY A 112 7.05 12.43 -0.53
C GLY A 112 7.76 12.26 -1.87
N THR A 113 9.03 11.85 -1.85
CA THR A 113 9.84 11.70 -3.07
C THR A 113 9.55 10.35 -3.73
N PRO A 114 9.12 10.31 -5.00
CA PRO A 114 8.91 9.06 -5.72
C PRO A 114 10.19 8.24 -5.87
N TYR A 115 10.04 6.91 -5.93
CA TYR A 115 11.13 5.98 -6.26
C TYR A 115 10.90 5.41 -7.66
N PRO A 116 11.97 5.14 -8.43
CA PRO A 116 11.86 4.36 -9.66
C PRO A 116 11.53 2.91 -9.31
N LEU A 117 10.44 2.37 -9.85
CA LEU A 117 10.03 0.98 -9.63
C LEU A 117 10.64 0.08 -10.71
N ASP A 118 10.97 -1.16 -10.34
CA ASP A 118 11.33 -2.21 -11.31
C ASP A 118 10.07 -2.94 -11.79
N ILE A 119 9.41 -2.35 -12.79
CA ILE A 119 8.14 -2.88 -13.32
C ILE A 119 8.30 -4.23 -14.03
N THR A 120 9.52 -4.72 -14.27
CA THR A 120 9.75 -6.03 -14.92
C THR A 120 9.32 -7.20 -14.04
N ALA A 121 9.13 -6.96 -12.73
CA ALA A 121 8.61 -7.94 -11.78
C ALA A 121 7.07 -8.05 -11.76
N LEU A 122 6.36 -7.25 -12.55
CA LEU A 122 4.89 -7.16 -12.57
C LEU A 122 4.30 -7.78 -13.83
N GLN A 123 3.02 -8.16 -13.75
CA GLN A 123 2.24 -8.62 -14.89
C GLN A 123 1.38 -7.47 -15.46
N GLU A 124 1.21 -7.43 -16.79
CA GLU A 124 0.34 -6.44 -17.42
C GLU A 124 -1.13 -6.65 -17.05
N GLU A 125 -1.54 -7.91 -16.93
CA GLU A 125 -2.90 -8.32 -16.62
C GLU A 125 -2.91 -9.69 -15.93
N LEU A 126 -3.66 -9.80 -14.83
CA LEU A 126 -3.92 -11.03 -14.09
C LEU A 126 -5.24 -11.65 -14.54
N ASP A 127 -5.36 -12.98 -14.45
CA ASP A 127 -6.60 -13.70 -14.73
C ASP A 127 -7.73 -13.31 -13.76
N GLU A 128 -7.37 -13.06 -12.49
CA GLU A 128 -8.28 -12.70 -11.41
C GLU A 128 -7.75 -11.49 -10.63
N VAL A 129 -8.65 -10.74 -9.99
CA VAL A 129 -8.27 -9.64 -9.11
C VAL A 129 -7.66 -10.21 -7.82
N PRO A 130 -6.53 -9.69 -7.33
CA PRO A 130 -5.97 -10.11 -6.05
C PRO A 130 -6.96 -9.85 -4.91
N PHE A 131 -7.36 -10.91 -4.21
CA PHE A 131 -8.21 -10.80 -3.01
C PHE A 131 -7.34 -10.86 -1.77
N GLN A 132 -7.51 -9.88 -0.87
CA GLN A 132 -6.85 -9.87 0.43
C GLN A 132 -7.89 -9.67 1.54
N TYR A 133 -7.62 -10.30 2.69
CA TYR A 133 -8.43 -10.20 3.90
C TYR A 133 -9.93 -10.52 3.71
N PRO A 134 -10.29 -11.68 3.12
CA PRO A 134 -11.69 -12.03 2.87
C PRO A 134 -12.54 -12.07 4.15
N GLU A 135 -11.92 -12.37 5.29
CA GLU A 135 -12.58 -12.39 6.59
C GLU A 135 -13.16 -11.04 7.04
N LEU A 136 -12.72 -9.94 6.44
CA LEU A 136 -13.20 -8.60 6.77
C LEU A 136 -14.49 -8.23 6.02
N GLY A 137 -14.82 -8.91 4.91
CA GLY A 137 -16.00 -8.59 4.10
C GLY A 137 -15.97 -7.18 3.50
N LEU A 138 -14.78 -6.66 3.16
CA LEU A 138 -14.55 -5.32 2.61
C LEU A 138 -13.91 -5.39 1.22
N GLY A 139 -13.95 -4.29 0.47
CA GLY A 139 -13.30 -4.20 -0.83
C GLY A 139 -13.87 -5.17 -1.87
N TYR A 140 -13.00 -5.91 -2.56
CA TYR A 140 -13.44 -6.96 -3.48
C TYR A 140 -14.01 -8.19 -2.77
N SER A 141 -13.73 -8.33 -1.47
CA SER A 141 -14.25 -9.42 -0.63
C SER A 141 -15.64 -9.15 -0.04
N ALA A 142 -16.27 -8.01 -0.34
CA ALA A 142 -17.56 -7.59 0.23
C ALA A 142 -18.81 -8.30 -0.34
N LYS A 143 -18.77 -9.62 -0.60
CA LYS A 143 -19.89 -10.39 -1.17
C LYS A 143 -20.28 -11.59 -0.34
#